data_AF-A0A094H7R6-F1
#
_entry.id   AF-A0A094H7R6-F1
#
_cell.length_a   1.000
_cell.length_b   1.000
_cell.length_c   1.000
_cell.angle_alpha   90.00
_cell.angle_beta   90.00
_cell.angle_gamma   90.00
#
_symmetry.space_group_name_H-M   'P 1'
#
loop_
_entity.id
_entity.type
_entity.pdbx_description
1 polymer ?
#
loop_
_entity_poly.entity_id
_entity_poly.type
_entity_poly.pdbx_seq_one_letter_code
_entity_poly.pdbx_strand_id
1 'polypeptide(L)'
;MKYLEIACFNAPSAITAAGAGADRIELCADRSVGGTTPALSDLEALRPEVQVPVMVMIRPRGGDFVYSDEEFIQMKEDMRKIRGLADGFVFGILKEEGGVVRVDGERNSELVELARPLPCTFHRAVDATTDYQAAVREVAACGFKTVLTSGGIQGDVLGGYGNLPDFGERELVIMPGGGVRAAVLEVLVRETGFDQRSPCQSHPQALRSPLTMLYLAKLASLAALVPAALACNAYTGGVPTATSTKTNSKVIEVAAGTVFDGGWARYDRGSGACSEQAEGGDADAVFLLRSGATLRNVIIGKNQAEGVHCDGPCNLEFVWFEDVCEDAITVKNDKAGQQTWIVGGGAYHASDKVVQHNGCGTVNIINFYVEDYGKLYRSCGNCSSQCKRNVYIEGVIAKNGGVLAGINSNYGDTATIKNCCYDTAHSCQMFTGCNNGCEPAKAGYCSG
;
A
#
# COMPACT_ATOMS: atom_id res chain seq x y z
N MET A 1 -8.45 8.70 21.88
CA MET A 1 -7.23 9.48 22.23
C MET A 1 -6.12 8.72 21.54
N LYS A 2 -5.38 9.36 20.63
CA LYS A 2 -4.51 8.66 19.67
C LYS A 2 -3.32 8.03 20.39
N TYR A 3 -3.16 6.72 20.29
CA TYR A 3 -2.02 5.98 20.86
C TYR A 3 -0.81 6.03 19.91
N LEU A 4 0.36 6.37 20.43
CA LEU A 4 1.61 6.58 19.69
C LEU A 4 2.72 5.67 20.24
N GLU A 5 3.21 4.76 19.40
CA GLU A 5 4.45 4.02 19.66
C GLU A 5 5.63 4.72 18.97
N ILE A 6 6.75 4.85 19.66
CA ILE A 6 8.00 5.37 19.10
C ILE A 6 9.10 4.32 19.18
N ALA A 7 9.69 3.98 18.04
CA ALA A 7 10.88 3.16 17.95
C ALA A 7 12.12 3.93 18.43
N CYS A 8 12.85 3.36 19.39
CA CYS A 8 14.01 3.95 20.03
C CYS A 8 15.20 2.99 19.97
N PHE A 9 16.39 3.55 19.74
CA PHE A 9 17.60 2.75 19.46
C PHE A 9 18.66 2.85 20.57
N ASN A 10 18.28 3.40 21.72
CA ASN A 10 19.08 3.51 22.94
C ASN A 10 18.21 4.13 24.06
N ALA A 11 18.65 3.99 25.31
CA ALA A 11 17.93 4.51 26.47
C ALA A 11 17.67 6.03 26.42
N PRO A 12 18.63 6.92 26.05
CA PRO A 12 18.35 8.36 25.97
C PRO A 12 17.21 8.71 25.00
N SER A 13 17.14 8.04 23.85
CA SER A 13 16.06 8.26 22.88
C SER A 13 14.69 7.81 23.43
N ALA A 14 14.64 6.69 24.15
CA ALA A 14 13.44 6.19 24.79
C ALA A 14 12.94 7.10 25.92
N ILE A 15 13.85 7.61 26.76
CA ILE A 15 13.53 8.59 27.82
C ILE A 15 12.97 9.87 27.21
N THR A 16 13.60 10.36 26.14
CA THR A 16 13.13 11.55 25.42
C THR A 16 11.74 11.34 24.84
N ALA A 17 11.49 10.20 24.19
CA ALA A 17 10.20 9.88 23.59
C ALA A 17 9.10 9.74 24.65
N ALA A 18 9.39 9.07 25.77
CA ALA A 18 8.46 8.95 26.89
C ALA A 18 8.13 10.33 27.50
N GLY A 19 9.14 11.18 27.74
CA GLY A 19 8.96 12.54 28.25
C GLY A 19 8.21 13.47 27.27
N ALA A 20 8.27 13.18 25.98
CA ALA A 20 7.55 13.90 24.93
C ALA A 20 6.11 13.40 24.70
N GLY A 21 5.65 12.40 25.47
CA GLY A 21 4.27 11.91 25.44
C GLY A 21 4.02 10.72 24.51
N ALA A 22 5.04 9.91 24.19
CA ALA A 22 4.81 8.59 23.58
C ALA A 22 4.00 7.70 24.53
N ASP A 23 2.99 6.98 24.01
CA ASP A 23 2.17 6.06 24.82
C ASP A 23 2.87 4.71 25.02
N ARG A 24 3.79 4.34 24.12
CA ARG A 24 4.59 3.11 24.17
C ARG A 24 5.94 3.30 23.49
N ILE A 25 6.94 2.58 23.95
CA ILE A 25 8.27 2.53 23.33
C ILE A 25 8.49 1.15 22.70
N GLU A 26 9.01 1.12 21.48
CA GLU A 26 9.67 -0.07 20.91
C GLU A 26 11.19 0.13 21.07
N LEU A 27 11.85 -0.69 21.89
CA LEU A 27 13.29 -0.63 22.08
C LEU A 27 14.00 -1.61 21.14
N CYS A 28 14.91 -1.06 20.34
CA CYS A 28 15.73 -1.75 19.35
C CYS A 28 17.23 -1.46 19.58
N ALA A 29 18.10 -2.32 19.06
CA ALA A 29 19.49 -1.98 18.74
C ALA A 29 19.66 -1.77 17.23
N ASP A 30 20.85 -1.31 16.81
CA ASP A 30 21.29 -1.18 15.42
C ASP A 30 20.24 -0.63 14.43
N ARG A 31 20.12 0.70 14.42
CA ARG A 31 19.26 1.43 13.48
C ARG A 31 19.63 1.20 12.02
N SER A 32 20.90 0.91 11.71
CA SER A 32 21.39 0.85 10.33
C SER A 32 20.80 -0.31 9.54
N VAL A 33 20.40 -1.37 10.24
CA VAL A 33 19.77 -2.56 9.66
C VAL A 33 18.27 -2.66 9.94
N GLY A 34 17.68 -1.59 10.46
CA GLY A 34 16.24 -1.50 10.75
C GLY A 34 15.81 -2.06 12.10
N GLY A 35 16.74 -2.29 13.04
CA GLY A 35 16.44 -2.80 14.38
C GLY A 35 16.90 -4.24 14.60
N THR A 36 17.62 -4.50 15.69
CA THR A 36 17.97 -5.84 16.21
C THR A 36 17.64 -5.93 17.71
N THR A 37 17.79 -7.12 18.29
CA THR A 37 17.62 -7.33 19.73
C THR A 37 18.58 -6.42 20.53
N PRO A 38 18.09 -5.55 21.44
CA PRO A 38 18.93 -4.74 22.30
C PRO A 38 19.62 -5.57 23.40
N ALA A 39 20.69 -5.03 23.99
CA ALA A 39 21.35 -5.70 25.11
C ALA A 39 20.49 -5.61 26.38
N LEU A 40 20.58 -6.62 27.25
CA LEU A 40 19.89 -6.61 28.55
C LEU A 40 20.24 -5.35 29.37
N SER A 41 21.50 -4.93 29.32
CA SER A 41 21.99 -3.73 30.00
C SER A 41 21.30 -2.44 29.56
N ASP A 42 20.85 -2.36 28.29
CA ASP A 42 20.12 -1.21 27.79
C ASP A 42 18.74 -1.09 28.45
N LEU A 43 18.08 -2.23 28.69
CA LEU A 43 16.81 -2.28 29.40
C LEU A 43 16.98 -2.02 30.89
N GLU A 44 18.03 -2.57 31.51
CA GLU A 44 18.33 -2.33 32.93
C GLU A 44 18.56 -0.83 33.20
N ALA A 45 19.22 -0.13 32.26
CA ALA A 45 19.42 1.30 32.34
C ALA A 45 18.14 2.11 32.04
N LEU A 46 17.28 1.61 31.13
CA LEU A 46 16.06 2.32 30.72
C LEU A 46 14.93 2.20 31.75
N ARG A 47 14.71 1.01 32.30
CA ARG A 47 13.52 0.71 33.11
C ARG A 47 13.29 1.62 34.32
N PRO A 48 14.32 2.08 35.06
CA PRO A 48 14.13 3.05 36.14
C PRO A 48 13.64 4.42 35.68
N GLU A 49 13.86 4.79 34.41
CA GLU A 49 13.66 6.14 33.88
C GLU A 49 12.33 6.32 33.14
N VAL A 50 11.66 5.22 32.73
CA VAL A 50 10.42 5.26 31.94
C VAL A 50 9.31 4.42 32.55
N GLN A 51 8.09 4.97 32.57
CA GLN A 51 6.89 4.30 33.09
C GLN A 51 5.94 3.82 31.98
N VAL A 52 6.12 4.32 30.75
CA VAL A 52 5.35 3.88 29.59
C VAL A 52 5.74 2.43 29.22
N PRO A 53 4.83 1.62 28.66
CA PRO A 53 5.15 0.26 28.28
C PRO A 53 6.34 0.20 27.30
N VAL A 54 7.23 -0.77 27.50
CA VAL A 54 8.40 -1.02 26.66
C VAL A 54 8.27 -2.37 25.96
N MET A 55 8.03 -2.34 24.65
CA MET A 55 8.11 -3.49 23.76
C MET A 55 9.56 -3.69 23.31
N VAL A 56 10.02 -4.93 23.26
CA VAL A 56 11.42 -5.22 22.92
C VAL A 56 11.52 -5.98 21.61
N MET A 57 12.34 -5.48 20.69
CA MET A 57 12.68 -6.17 19.46
C MET A 57 13.39 -7.49 19.76
N ILE A 58 12.95 -8.58 19.14
CA ILE A 58 13.60 -9.89 19.14
C ILE A 58 13.93 -10.22 17.69
N ARG A 59 15.14 -9.87 17.28
CA ARG A 59 15.64 -10.05 15.92
C ARG A 59 17.16 -10.23 15.95
N PRO A 60 17.67 -11.45 15.68
CA PRO A 60 19.07 -11.79 15.95
C PRO A 60 20.06 -11.10 15.00
N ARG A 61 19.59 -10.67 13.81
CA ARG A 61 20.40 -9.98 12.80
C ARG A 61 19.56 -9.08 11.88
N GLY A 62 20.25 -8.23 11.12
CA GLY A 62 19.70 -7.54 9.96
C GLY A 62 19.45 -8.46 8.76
N GLY A 63 18.94 -7.86 7.67
CA GLY A 63 18.63 -8.58 6.42
C GLY A 63 17.22 -9.16 6.39
N ASP A 64 17.09 -10.38 5.86
CA ASP A 64 15.82 -11.11 5.76
C ASP A 64 15.26 -11.56 7.12
N PHE A 65 14.14 -12.29 7.06
CA PHE A 65 13.40 -12.81 8.20
C PHE A 65 13.26 -14.34 8.17
N VAL A 66 14.08 -15.01 7.36
CA VAL A 66 14.12 -16.48 7.26
C VAL A 66 15.29 -16.96 8.10
N TYR A 67 14.99 -17.46 9.30
CA TYR A 67 16.00 -17.78 10.31
C TYR A 67 16.41 -19.25 10.31
N SER A 68 17.68 -19.51 10.62
CA SER A 68 18.14 -20.88 10.91
C SER A 68 17.59 -21.40 12.25
N ASP A 69 17.77 -22.69 12.52
CA ASP A 69 17.39 -23.27 13.81
C ASP A 69 18.20 -22.65 14.97
N GLU A 70 19.48 -22.37 14.75
CA GLU A 70 20.35 -21.72 15.74
C GLU A 70 19.89 -20.29 16.04
N GLU A 71 19.52 -19.54 15.01
CA GLU A 71 18.98 -18.18 15.15
C GLU A 71 17.63 -18.20 15.89
N PHE A 72 16.79 -19.19 15.63
CA PHE A 72 15.54 -19.38 16.34
C PHE A 72 15.76 -19.75 17.82
N ILE A 73 16.76 -20.58 18.12
CA ILE A 73 17.16 -20.88 19.50
C ILE A 73 17.64 -19.59 20.21
N GLN A 74 18.46 -18.78 19.54
CA GLN A 74 18.95 -17.51 20.07
C GLN A 74 17.78 -16.56 20.41
N MET A 75 16.79 -16.42 19.51
CA MET A 75 15.59 -15.61 19.78
C MET A 75 14.87 -16.06 21.07
N LYS A 76 14.72 -17.37 21.27
CA LYS A 76 14.10 -17.93 22.48
C LYS A 76 14.92 -17.65 23.74
N GLU A 77 16.25 -17.69 23.66
CA GLU A 77 17.11 -17.34 24.77
C GLU A 77 17.01 -15.86 25.13
N ASP A 78 17.03 -14.98 24.14
CA ASP A 78 16.94 -13.53 24.34
C ASP A 78 15.63 -13.15 25.00
N MET A 79 14.51 -13.72 24.54
CA MET A 79 13.21 -13.54 25.17
C MET A 79 13.22 -13.95 26.64
N ARG A 80 13.86 -15.08 26.98
CA ARG A 80 13.96 -15.54 28.39
C ARG A 80 14.80 -14.61 29.24
N LYS A 81 15.93 -14.12 28.71
CA LYS A 81 16.84 -13.20 29.41
C LYS A 81 16.16 -11.86 29.69
N ILE A 82 15.41 -11.34 28.71
CA ILE A 82 14.86 -9.98 28.74
C ILE A 82 13.46 -9.91 29.39
N ARG A 83 12.72 -11.03 29.47
CA ARG A 83 11.32 -11.07 29.95
C ARG A 83 11.06 -10.25 31.21
N GLY A 84 11.95 -10.30 32.20
CA GLY A 84 11.75 -9.60 33.48
C GLY A 84 11.67 -8.07 33.37
N LEU A 85 12.16 -7.51 32.26
CA LEU A 85 12.22 -6.08 32.00
C LEU A 85 11.39 -5.65 30.78
N ALA A 86 10.72 -6.57 30.09
CA ALA A 86 9.88 -6.25 28.94
C ALA A 86 8.40 -6.18 29.32
N ASP A 87 7.63 -5.30 28.68
CA ASP A 87 6.16 -5.30 28.75
C ASP A 87 5.53 -6.03 27.56
N GLY A 88 6.33 -6.41 26.57
CA GLY A 88 5.95 -7.20 25.40
C GLY A 88 7.11 -7.38 24.43
N PHE A 89 6.88 -8.15 23.38
CA PHE A 89 7.92 -8.49 22.41
C PHE A 89 7.49 -8.16 20.98
N VAL A 90 8.47 -7.83 20.14
CA VAL A 90 8.27 -7.52 18.73
C VAL A 90 9.17 -8.45 17.91
N PHE A 91 8.59 -9.24 17.01
CA PHE A 91 9.33 -10.16 16.14
C PHE A 91 8.50 -10.56 14.92
N GLY A 92 9.08 -11.30 13.99
CA GLY A 92 8.32 -11.94 12.92
C GLY A 92 9.21 -12.86 12.10
N ILE A 93 8.83 -14.13 12.02
CA ILE A 93 9.59 -15.14 11.29
C ILE A 93 8.87 -15.46 9.98
N LEU A 94 9.62 -15.46 8.90
CA LEU A 94 9.14 -15.89 7.59
C LEU A 94 9.82 -17.20 7.20
N LYS A 95 9.22 -17.88 6.23
CA LYS A 95 9.81 -19.00 5.52
C LYS A 95 9.69 -18.79 4.02
N GLU A 96 10.66 -19.29 3.29
CA GLU A 96 10.69 -19.24 1.83
C GLU A 96 10.70 -20.66 1.27
N GLU A 97 9.71 -20.96 0.44
CA GLU A 97 9.61 -22.23 -0.27
C GLU A 97 9.28 -21.94 -1.75
N GLY A 98 10.17 -22.34 -2.66
CA GLY A 98 9.93 -22.18 -4.10
C GLY A 98 9.79 -20.72 -4.57
N GLY A 99 10.50 -19.78 -3.94
CA GLY A 99 10.43 -18.34 -4.24
C GLY A 99 9.18 -17.65 -3.68
N VAL A 100 8.39 -18.34 -2.88
CA VAL A 100 7.22 -17.79 -2.19
C VAL A 100 7.58 -17.58 -0.73
N VAL A 101 7.49 -16.32 -0.28
CA VAL A 101 7.77 -15.91 1.10
C VAL A 101 6.46 -15.84 1.87
N ARG A 102 6.37 -16.59 2.97
CA ARG A 102 5.18 -16.70 3.82
C ARG A 102 5.55 -16.57 5.30
N VAL A 103 4.56 -16.33 6.14
CA VAL A 103 4.71 -16.40 7.60
C VAL A 103 5.05 -17.83 8.02
N ASP A 104 6.05 -17.98 8.88
CA ASP A 104 6.36 -19.25 9.54
C ASP A 104 5.44 -19.44 10.75
N GLY A 105 4.24 -19.93 10.52
CA GLY A 105 3.20 -20.01 11.54
C GLY A 105 3.59 -20.83 12.78
N GLU A 106 4.37 -21.90 12.60
CA GLU A 106 4.79 -22.80 13.69
C GLU A 106 5.76 -22.08 14.64
N ARG A 107 6.87 -21.55 14.10
CA ARG A 107 7.88 -20.88 14.93
C ARG A 107 7.35 -19.60 15.56
N ASN A 108 6.52 -18.84 14.85
CA ASN A 108 5.89 -17.65 15.43
C ASN A 108 4.94 -18.01 16.58
N SER A 109 4.11 -19.05 16.42
CA SER A 109 3.20 -19.50 17.49
C SER A 109 3.96 -19.98 18.73
N GLU A 110 5.10 -20.65 18.55
CA GLU A 110 5.98 -21.05 19.67
C GLU A 110 6.52 -19.85 20.44
N LEU A 111 6.96 -18.78 19.75
CA LEU A 111 7.43 -17.55 20.43
C LEU A 111 6.29 -16.78 21.09
N VAL A 112 5.10 -16.72 20.48
CA VAL A 112 3.91 -16.12 21.10
C VAL A 112 3.54 -16.87 22.38
N GLU A 113 3.56 -18.20 22.37
CA GLU A 113 3.35 -18.99 23.58
C GLU A 113 4.43 -18.71 24.63
N LEU A 114 5.70 -18.68 24.21
CA LEU A 114 6.81 -18.37 25.09
C LEU A 114 6.64 -16.99 25.74
N ALA A 115 6.07 -16.00 25.06
CA ALA A 115 5.87 -14.65 25.58
C ALA A 115 4.77 -14.52 26.65
N ARG A 116 3.78 -15.44 26.69
CA ARG A 116 2.59 -15.29 27.54
C ARG A 116 2.91 -15.08 29.03
N PRO A 117 2.26 -14.12 29.71
CA PRO A 117 1.08 -13.36 29.29
C PRO A 117 1.40 -12.06 28.53
N LEU A 118 2.67 -11.78 28.23
CA LEU A 118 3.06 -10.53 27.58
C LEU A 118 2.56 -10.50 26.12
N PRO A 119 2.04 -9.36 25.62
CA PRO A 119 1.61 -9.22 24.24
C PRO A 119 2.78 -9.26 23.26
N CYS A 120 2.49 -9.71 22.04
CA CYS A 120 3.44 -9.69 20.92
C CYS A 120 2.93 -8.83 19.77
N THR A 121 3.87 -8.13 19.13
CA THR A 121 3.67 -7.41 17.86
C THR A 121 4.41 -8.13 16.74
N PHE A 122 3.72 -8.46 15.65
CA PHE A 122 4.37 -8.94 14.43
C PHE A 122 4.94 -7.75 13.67
N HIS A 123 6.25 -7.67 13.50
CA HIS A 123 6.88 -6.49 12.88
C HIS A 123 6.73 -6.45 11.35
N ARG A 124 7.46 -5.53 10.70
CA ARG A 124 7.38 -5.23 9.27
C ARG A 124 7.82 -6.35 8.31
N ALA A 125 8.22 -7.52 8.80
CA ALA A 125 8.38 -8.71 7.97
C ALA A 125 7.11 -9.07 7.17
N VAL A 126 5.94 -8.69 7.66
CA VAL A 126 4.68 -8.95 6.94
C VAL A 126 4.66 -8.26 5.58
N ASP A 127 5.33 -7.12 5.45
CA ASP A 127 5.42 -6.35 4.21
C ASP A 127 6.35 -6.99 3.17
N ALA A 128 7.15 -8.00 3.56
CA ALA A 128 8.05 -8.74 2.67
C ALA A 128 7.44 -10.07 2.18
N THR A 129 6.19 -10.36 2.55
CA THR A 129 5.51 -11.60 2.15
C THR A 129 4.94 -11.50 0.73
N THR A 130 4.86 -12.64 0.04
CA THR A 130 4.33 -12.68 -1.32
C THR A 130 2.83 -12.41 -1.38
N ASP A 131 2.08 -12.84 -0.35
CA ASP A 131 0.65 -12.54 -0.19
C ASP A 131 0.44 -11.88 1.17
N TYR A 132 0.49 -10.55 1.16
CA TYR A 132 0.34 -9.70 2.33
C TYR A 132 -0.96 -9.95 3.09
N GLN A 133 -2.09 -10.07 2.39
CA GLN A 133 -3.39 -10.23 3.02
C GLN A 133 -3.51 -11.61 3.70
N ALA A 134 -2.98 -12.65 3.07
CA ALA A 134 -2.89 -13.97 3.70
C ALA A 134 -1.93 -13.96 4.90
N ALA A 135 -0.79 -13.26 4.79
CA ALA A 135 0.16 -13.15 5.87
C ALA A 135 -0.44 -12.49 7.11
N VAL A 136 -1.20 -11.39 6.98
CA VAL A 136 -1.83 -10.75 8.15
C VAL A 136 -2.85 -11.68 8.82
N ARG A 137 -3.61 -12.49 8.05
CA ARG A 137 -4.51 -13.50 8.62
C ARG A 137 -3.75 -14.58 9.39
N GLU A 138 -2.63 -15.04 8.87
CA GLU A 138 -1.77 -16.01 9.54
C GLU A 138 -1.17 -15.43 10.84
N VAL A 139 -0.74 -14.16 10.82
CA VAL A 139 -0.28 -13.44 12.01
C VAL A 139 -1.36 -13.41 13.10
N ALA A 140 -2.62 -13.13 12.73
CA ALA A 140 -3.72 -13.18 13.68
C ALA A 140 -3.89 -14.59 14.28
N ALA A 141 -3.78 -15.63 13.45
CA ALA A 141 -3.92 -17.03 13.86
C ALA A 141 -2.80 -17.49 14.81
N CYS A 142 -1.59 -16.97 14.65
CA CYS A 142 -0.46 -17.21 15.56
C CYS A 142 -0.66 -16.58 16.96
N GLY A 143 -1.68 -15.73 17.14
CA GLY A 143 -2.01 -15.13 18.43
C GLY A 143 -1.32 -13.80 18.75
N PHE A 144 -0.76 -13.12 17.73
CA PHE A 144 -0.27 -11.76 17.90
C PHE A 144 -1.41 -10.80 18.26
N LYS A 145 -1.08 -9.76 19.03
CA LYS A 145 -2.04 -8.70 19.41
C LYS A 145 -1.90 -7.45 18.56
N THR A 146 -0.75 -7.25 17.92
CA THR A 146 -0.51 -6.14 17.00
C THR A 146 0.24 -6.63 15.77
N VAL A 147 0.01 -6.02 14.61
CA VAL A 147 0.89 -6.14 13.44
C VAL A 147 1.34 -4.75 13.00
N LEU A 148 2.66 -4.54 12.91
CA LEU A 148 3.29 -3.32 12.42
C LEU A 148 3.55 -3.46 10.92
N THR A 149 2.95 -2.59 10.12
CA THR A 149 2.92 -2.77 8.66
C THR A 149 2.90 -1.44 7.90
N SER A 150 3.53 -1.43 6.73
CA SER A 150 3.43 -0.36 5.73
C SER A 150 2.38 -0.65 4.65
N GLY A 151 1.50 -1.64 4.86
CA GLY A 151 0.45 -2.02 3.89
C GLY A 151 0.97 -2.85 2.72
N GLY A 152 2.01 -3.67 2.93
CA GLY A 152 2.61 -4.49 1.87
C GLY A 152 3.57 -3.74 0.96
N ILE A 153 3.82 -2.44 1.21
CA ILE A 153 4.83 -1.65 0.48
C ILE A 153 6.02 -1.42 1.39
N GLN A 154 7.14 -2.09 1.12
CA GLN A 154 8.29 -2.10 2.01
C GLN A 154 8.86 -0.69 2.27
N GLY A 155 8.55 -0.14 3.44
CA GLY A 155 9.19 1.07 3.98
C GLY A 155 8.31 2.30 3.92
N ASP A 156 7.16 2.19 3.25
CA ASP A 156 6.37 3.34 2.84
C ASP A 156 4.89 3.13 3.20
N VAL A 157 4.53 3.55 4.41
CA VAL A 157 3.14 3.48 4.90
C VAL A 157 2.22 4.43 4.14
N LEU A 158 2.73 5.56 3.63
CA LEU A 158 1.94 6.41 2.73
C LEU A 158 1.70 5.69 1.40
N GLY A 159 2.68 4.90 0.98
CA GLY A 159 2.62 4.01 -0.17
C GLY A 159 1.58 2.89 -0.08
N GLY A 160 1.26 2.44 1.14
CA GLY A 160 0.44 1.25 1.34
C GLY A 160 -0.75 1.40 2.29
N TYR A 161 -1.04 2.57 2.86
CA TYR A 161 -2.13 2.72 3.84
C TYR A 161 -3.49 2.28 3.30
N GLY A 162 -3.75 2.44 1.99
CA GLY A 162 -4.98 1.99 1.34
C GLY A 162 -5.12 0.46 1.23
N ASN A 163 -4.03 -0.29 1.43
CA ASN A 163 -4.01 -1.75 1.49
C ASN A 163 -3.96 -2.27 2.93
N LEU A 164 -4.02 -1.39 3.94
CA LEU A 164 -4.13 -1.83 5.32
C LEU A 164 -5.41 -2.64 5.49
N PRO A 165 -5.33 -3.83 6.09
CA PRO A 165 -6.48 -4.71 6.15
C PRO A 165 -7.49 -4.20 7.17
N ASP A 166 -8.77 -4.18 6.76
CA ASP A 166 -9.87 -3.91 7.67
C ASP A 166 -10.23 -5.17 8.47
N PHE A 167 -9.63 -5.30 9.65
CA PHE A 167 -10.02 -6.30 10.64
C PHE A 167 -11.00 -5.68 11.62
N GLY A 168 -12.23 -5.43 11.16
CA GLY A 168 -13.34 -4.98 12.01
C GLY A 168 -13.43 -5.77 13.31
N GLU A 169 -13.40 -5.05 14.44
CA GLU A 169 -13.63 -5.49 15.83
C GLU A 169 -13.09 -6.89 16.24
N ARG A 170 -11.88 -7.29 15.80
CA ARG A 170 -11.20 -8.51 16.26
C ARG A 170 -9.88 -8.22 16.99
N GLU A 171 -9.36 -9.21 17.73
CA GLU A 171 -8.24 -9.13 18.69
C GLU A 171 -6.88 -8.62 18.17
N LEU A 172 -6.72 -8.37 16.87
CA LEU A 172 -5.46 -7.94 16.25
C LEU A 172 -5.51 -6.45 15.91
N VAL A 173 -4.63 -5.67 16.52
CA VAL A 173 -4.44 -4.25 16.21
C VAL A 173 -3.55 -4.11 14.97
N ILE A 174 -4.04 -3.41 13.95
CA ILE A 174 -3.22 -2.99 12.81
C ILE A 174 -2.52 -1.69 13.17
N MET A 175 -1.19 -1.68 13.22
CA MET A 175 -0.37 -0.51 13.51
C MET A 175 0.37 -0.06 12.23
N PRO A 176 -0.07 1.04 11.60
CA PRO A 176 0.62 1.59 10.44
C PRO A 176 2.03 2.07 10.82
N GLY A 177 3.05 1.65 10.07
CA GLY A 177 4.45 1.97 10.32
C GLY A 177 5.30 1.90 9.06
N GLY A 178 6.45 2.60 9.06
CA GLY A 178 7.30 2.78 7.88
C GLY A 178 7.20 4.19 7.33
N GLY A 179 8.06 5.09 7.81
CA GLY A 179 8.09 6.48 7.36
C GLY A 179 7.09 7.44 8.04
N VAL A 180 6.39 7.00 9.09
CA VAL A 180 5.46 7.84 9.85
C VAL A 180 6.19 9.06 10.46
N ARG A 181 5.73 10.25 10.12
CA ARG A 181 6.13 11.57 10.65
C ARG A 181 4.87 12.40 10.92
N ALA A 182 5.00 13.56 11.57
CA ALA A 182 3.85 14.42 11.90
C ALA A 182 2.90 14.67 10.71
N ALA A 183 3.45 14.98 9.53
CA ALA A 183 2.66 15.18 8.32
C ALA A 183 1.95 13.91 7.81
N VAL A 184 2.56 12.73 8.01
CA VAL A 184 2.00 11.42 7.63
C VAL A 184 0.93 10.97 8.62
N LEU A 185 1.09 11.31 9.90
CA LEU A 185 0.18 10.94 10.98
C LEU A 185 -1.21 11.54 10.77
N GLU A 186 -1.30 12.79 10.32
CA GLU A 186 -2.58 13.42 10.02
C GLU A 186 -3.33 12.69 8.89
N VAL A 187 -2.60 12.31 7.82
CA VAL A 187 -3.14 11.53 6.71
C VAL A 187 -3.62 10.17 7.21
N LEU A 188 -2.78 9.43 7.93
CA LEU A 188 -3.16 8.10 8.44
C LEU A 188 -4.40 8.17 9.33
N VAL A 189 -4.46 9.10 10.28
CA VAL A 189 -5.64 9.26 11.15
C VAL A 189 -6.89 9.58 10.35
N ARG A 190 -6.79 10.48 9.35
CA ARG A 190 -7.93 10.89 8.53
C ARG A 190 -8.43 9.75 7.64
N GLU A 191 -7.51 9.08 6.94
CA GLU A 191 -7.88 8.15 5.87
C GLU A 191 -8.18 6.73 6.35
N THR A 192 -7.56 6.30 7.45
CA THR A 192 -7.74 4.94 7.95
C THR A 192 -8.69 4.90 9.16
N GLY A 193 -9.16 6.07 9.62
CA GLY A 193 -9.91 6.19 10.86
C GLY A 193 -9.11 5.69 12.07
N PHE A 194 -7.77 5.67 11.99
CA PHE A 194 -6.87 5.19 13.03
C PHE A 194 -6.96 6.07 14.27
N ASP A 195 -7.98 5.80 15.09
CA ASP A 195 -7.99 5.98 16.51
C ASP A 195 -7.60 4.60 17.06
N GLN A 196 -6.37 4.45 17.54
CA GLN A 196 -6.01 3.26 18.31
C GLN A 196 -6.94 3.21 19.52
N ARG A 197 -8.08 2.53 19.41
CA ARG A 197 -8.91 2.20 20.56
C ARG A 197 -7.99 1.46 21.53
N SER A 198 -8.03 1.94 22.76
CA SER A 198 -7.17 1.63 23.89
C SER A 198 -6.71 0.16 23.95
N PRO A 199 -5.49 -0.12 24.47
CA PRO A 199 -5.15 -1.48 24.86
C PRO A 199 -6.27 -1.96 25.77
N CYS A 200 -6.94 -3.02 25.35
CA CYS A 200 -8.11 -3.61 25.98
C CYS A 200 -8.11 -3.38 27.49
N GLN A 201 -8.86 -2.39 27.98
CA GLN A 201 -9.17 -2.28 29.39
C GLN A 201 -10.17 -3.38 29.72
N SER A 202 -9.64 -4.57 29.99
CA SER A 202 -10.29 -5.48 30.91
C SER A 202 -9.23 -6.00 31.86
N HIS A 203 -9.18 -5.41 33.05
CA HIS A 203 -9.20 -6.05 34.37
C HIS A 203 -9.01 -4.95 35.43
N PRO A 204 -9.67 -5.02 36.61
CA PRO A 204 -9.89 -6.26 37.35
C PRO A 204 -11.31 -6.43 37.95
N GLN A 205 -11.74 -7.68 38.15
CA GLN A 205 -12.22 -8.17 39.47
C GLN A 205 -12.56 -9.67 39.46
N ALA A 206 -11.80 -10.40 40.28
CA ALA A 206 -12.20 -11.47 41.20
C ALA A 206 -12.86 -12.78 40.71
N LEU A 207 -12.08 -13.86 40.91
CA LEU A 207 -12.45 -15.14 41.54
C LEU A 207 -13.78 -15.83 41.18
N ARG A 208 -13.69 -17.00 40.50
CA ARG A 208 -13.90 -18.35 41.09
C ARG A 208 -13.89 -19.47 40.03
N SER A 209 -12.89 -20.36 40.17
CA SER A 209 -12.92 -21.84 40.10
C SER A 209 -13.44 -22.61 38.85
N PRO A 210 -12.85 -23.78 38.51
CA PRO A 210 -12.95 -24.42 37.20
C PRO A 210 -14.01 -25.52 37.19
N LEU A 211 -14.63 -25.78 36.05
CA LEU A 211 -15.22 -27.10 35.79
C LEU A 211 -15.49 -27.33 34.29
N THR A 212 -14.96 -28.46 33.84
CA THR A 212 -15.50 -29.38 32.83
C THR A 212 -14.88 -29.36 31.44
N MET A 213 -13.96 -30.32 31.31
CA MET A 213 -13.46 -30.99 30.12
C MET A 213 -14.58 -31.81 29.44
N LEU A 214 -14.36 -32.17 28.16
CA LEU A 214 -15.14 -33.05 27.27
C LEU A 214 -16.36 -32.42 26.57
N TYR A 215 -16.25 -32.23 25.25
CA TYR A 215 -16.90 -33.15 24.30
C TYR A 215 -16.23 -33.03 22.92
N LEU A 216 -15.75 -34.18 22.44
CA LEU A 216 -15.30 -34.39 21.06
C LEU A 216 -16.52 -34.71 20.19
N ALA A 217 -16.38 -34.34 18.91
CA ALA A 217 -16.86 -35.03 17.73
C ALA A 217 -18.06 -34.42 16.97
N LYS A 218 -17.74 -34.11 15.70
CA LYS A 218 -18.56 -34.22 14.49
C LYS A 218 -19.62 -33.14 14.25
N LEU A 219 -19.21 -32.12 13.50
CA LEU A 219 -19.96 -31.61 12.36
C LEU A 219 -18.99 -31.38 11.20
N ALA A 220 -18.91 -32.37 10.32
CA ALA A 220 -18.36 -32.19 8.99
C ALA A 220 -19.38 -31.44 8.12
N SER A 221 -18.85 -30.72 7.13
CA SER A 221 -19.53 -30.26 5.92
C SER A 221 -20.71 -29.30 6.08
N LEU A 222 -20.39 -28.03 6.32
CA LEU A 222 -20.77 -26.96 5.40
C LEU A 222 -19.54 -26.05 5.26
N ALA A 223 -18.72 -26.31 4.25
CA ALA A 223 -17.89 -25.24 3.72
C ALA A 223 -18.88 -24.26 3.12
N ALA A 224 -19.31 -23.28 3.92
CA ALA A 224 -19.98 -22.12 3.38
C ALA A 224 -19.07 -21.62 2.27
N LEU A 225 -19.57 -21.64 1.04
CA LEU A 225 -19.06 -20.83 -0.05
C LEU A 225 -19.15 -19.40 0.44
N VAL A 226 -18.15 -18.97 1.22
CA VAL A 226 -17.87 -17.56 1.39
C VAL A 226 -17.44 -17.14 0.00
N PRO A 227 -18.22 -16.32 -0.73
CA PRO A 227 -17.68 -15.69 -1.91
C PRO A 227 -16.40 -15.03 -1.44
N ALA A 228 -15.25 -15.38 -2.02
CA ALA A 228 -14.06 -14.56 -1.84
C ALA A 228 -14.52 -13.15 -2.21
N ALA A 229 -14.69 -12.29 -1.21
CA ALA A 229 -15.21 -10.96 -1.44
C ALA A 229 -14.26 -10.35 -2.47
N LEU A 230 -14.80 -10.00 -3.64
CA LEU A 230 -14.12 -9.22 -4.65
C LEU A 230 -13.85 -7.86 -4.02
N ALA A 231 -12.79 -7.77 -3.21
CA ALA A 231 -12.46 -6.57 -2.48
C ALA A 231 -11.73 -5.65 -3.45
N CYS A 232 -12.48 -4.76 -4.07
CA CYS A 232 -11.91 -3.54 -4.59
C CYS A 232 -11.38 -2.71 -3.41
N ASN A 233 -10.15 -2.21 -3.55
CA ASN A 233 -9.36 -1.62 -2.47
C ASN A 233 -8.91 -0.18 -2.78
N ALA A 234 -9.53 0.46 -3.77
CA ALA A 234 -9.27 1.86 -4.05
C ALA A 234 -9.82 2.76 -2.94
N TYR A 235 -9.12 3.85 -2.64
CA TYR A 235 -9.57 4.86 -1.68
C TYR A 235 -10.77 5.64 -2.25
N THR A 236 -11.84 5.79 -1.45
CA THR A 236 -13.12 6.39 -1.91
C THR A 236 -13.45 7.74 -1.24
N GLY A 237 -12.57 8.27 -0.41
CA GLY A 237 -12.84 9.51 0.36
C GLY A 237 -12.61 10.81 -0.41
N GLY A 238 -12.67 10.81 -1.74
CA GLY A 238 -12.55 12.03 -2.55
C GLY A 238 -11.11 12.44 -2.90
N VAL A 239 -10.96 13.59 -3.57
CA VAL A 239 -9.62 14.18 -3.74
C VAL A 239 -9.08 14.65 -2.38
N PRO A 240 -7.85 14.27 -1.97
CA PRO A 240 -7.25 14.75 -0.74
C PRO A 240 -7.16 16.28 -0.69
N THR A 241 -7.22 16.86 0.52
CA THR A 241 -7.05 18.31 0.67
C THR A 241 -5.62 18.73 0.33
N ALA A 242 -5.47 19.65 -0.63
CA ALA A 242 -4.17 20.15 -1.04
C ALA A 242 -3.46 20.95 0.07
N THR A 243 -2.17 20.67 0.30
CA THR A 243 -1.35 21.39 1.29
C THR A 243 -0.93 22.78 0.82
N SER A 244 -0.84 22.97 -0.49
CA SER A 244 -0.55 24.22 -1.17
C SER A 244 -1.02 24.13 -2.63
N THR A 245 -1.00 25.24 -3.37
CA THR A 245 -1.26 25.25 -4.82
C THR A 245 -0.08 25.89 -5.53
N LYS A 246 0.40 25.23 -6.59
CA LYS A 246 1.54 25.64 -7.41
C LYS A 246 1.12 25.69 -8.87
N THR A 247 0.91 26.90 -9.37
CA THR A 247 0.59 27.16 -10.77
C THR A 247 1.87 27.44 -11.54
N ASN A 248 2.13 26.67 -12.60
CA ASN A 248 3.33 26.83 -13.43
C ASN A 248 2.96 26.96 -14.90
N SER A 249 3.48 27.98 -15.58
CA SER A 249 3.26 28.14 -17.02
C SER A 249 4.07 27.16 -17.87
N LYS A 250 5.00 26.41 -17.27
CA LYS A 250 5.86 25.41 -17.92
C LYS A 250 5.66 24.05 -17.26
N VAL A 251 5.84 22.98 -18.04
CA VAL A 251 5.88 21.61 -17.54
C VAL A 251 6.96 21.44 -16.47
N ILE A 252 6.65 20.65 -15.44
CA ILE A 252 7.62 20.21 -14.44
C ILE A 252 8.20 18.89 -14.91
N GLU A 253 9.48 18.89 -15.25
CA GLU A 253 10.18 17.67 -15.64
C GLU A 253 10.73 16.93 -14.41
N VAL A 254 10.42 15.64 -14.30
CA VAL A 254 11.00 14.73 -13.29
C VAL A 254 12.06 13.87 -13.99
N ALA A 255 13.31 14.02 -13.54
CA ALA A 255 14.45 13.38 -14.18
C ALA A 255 14.40 11.84 -14.05
N ALA A 256 15.06 11.17 -14.99
CA ALA A 256 15.06 9.72 -15.11
C ALA A 256 15.53 9.04 -13.79
N GLY A 257 14.78 8.05 -13.33
CA GLY A 257 15.07 7.31 -12.10
C GLY A 257 14.95 8.11 -10.79
N THR A 258 14.45 9.35 -10.84
CA THR A 258 14.30 10.19 -9.65
C THR A 258 12.87 10.20 -9.13
N VAL A 259 12.70 10.57 -7.85
CA VAL A 259 11.39 10.69 -7.20
C VAL A 259 11.07 12.16 -7.01
N PHE A 260 9.89 12.57 -7.47
CA PHE A 260 9.26 13.83 -7.11
C PHE A 260 8.11 13.54 -6.14
N ASP A 261 8.28 13.96 -4.88
CA ASP A 261 7.21 13.95 -3.89
C ASP A 261 6.58 15.34 -3.80
N GLY A 262 5.32 15.44 -4.17
CA GLY A 262 4.59 16.71 -4.17
C GLY A 262 4.09 17.13 -2.79
N GLY A 263 4.19 16.28 -1.76
CA GLY A 263 3.72 16.59 -0.41
C GLY A 263 2.24 16.97 -0.36
N TRP A 264 1.42 16.34 -1.21
CA TRP A 264 0.01 16.66 -1.41
C TRP A 264 -0.29 18.08 -1.88
N ALA A 265 0.68 18.76 -2.51
CA ALA A 265 0.41 20.03 -3.16
C ALA A 265 -0.39 19.83 -4.45
N ARG A 266 -1.26 20.80 -4.75
CA ARG A 266 -1.94 20.93 -6.04
C ARG A 266 -1.02 21.57 -7.07
N TYR A 267 -0.97 21.02 -8.28
CA TYR A 267 -0.22 21.56 -9.41
C TYR A 267 -1.16 21.77 -10.60
N ASP A 268 -1.03 22.91 -11.28
CA ASP A 268 -1.79 23.22 -12.50
C ASP A 268 -1.02 24.15 -13.45
N ARG A 269 -1.60 24.43 -14.62
CA ARG A 269 -1.01 25.29 -15.67
C ARG A 269 -1.57 26.71 -15.69
N GLY A 270 -2.51 27.02 -14.79
CA GLY A 270 -3.18 28.32 -14.66
C GLY A 270 -4.54 28.39 -15.34
N SER A 271 -5.36 29.36 -14.94
CA SER A 271 -6.74 29.50 -15.40
C SER A 271 -6.86 29.54 -16.92
N GLY A 272 -7.77 28.73 -17.48
CA GLY A 272 -8.03 28.66 -18.91
C GLY A 272 -7.01 27.84 -19.72
N ALA A 273 -6.11 27.13 -19.05
CA ALA A 273 -5.17 26.22 -19.71
C ALA A 273 -5.85 24.99 -20.31
N CYS A 274 -6.97 24.54 -19.74
CA CYS A 274 -7.74 23.43 -20.29
C CYS A 274 -8.44 23.85 -21.58
N SER A 275 -8.12 23.17 -22.68
CA SER A 275 -8.76 23.32 -24.00
C SER A 275 -9.63 22.12 -24.37
N GLU A 276 -10.09 21.37 -23.37
CA GLU A 276 -10.88 20.14 -23.51
C GLU A 276 -10.17 19.11 -24.41
N GLN A 277 -10.77 18.68 -25.51
CA GLN A 277 -10.31 17.58 -26.37
C GLN A 277 -9.26 18.01 -27.42
N ALA A 278 -8.60 19.15 -27.23
CA ALA A 278 -7.56 19.61 -28.15
C ALA A 278 -6.20 19.01 -27.74
N GLU A 279 -5.70 18.04 -28.54
CA GLU A 279 -4.45 17.32 -28.28
C GLU A 279 -3.26 18.27 -28.01
N GLY A 280 -2.67 18.14 -26.81
CA GLY A 280 -1.49 18.86 -26.38
C GLY A 280 -0.18 18.08 -26.58
N GLY A 281 0.94 18.80 -26.43
CA GLY A 281 2.28 18.21 -26.43
C GLY A 281 2.82 17.97 -25.02
N ASP A 282 4.01 17.37 -24.92
CA ASP A 282 4.69 17.17 -23.62
C ASP A 282 4.98 18.49 -22.89
N ALA A 283 5.06 19.60 -23.61
CA ALA A 283 5.24 20.94 -23.05
C ALA A 283 3.98 21.48 -22.36
N ASP A 284 2.82 20.87 -22.60
CA ASP A 284 1.51 21.28 -22.09
C ASP A 284 1.10 20.48 -20.85
N ALA A 285 1.75 19.34 -20.59
CA ALA A 285 1.54 18.53 -19.39
C ALA A 285 1.88 19.29 -18.10
N VAL A 286 1.20 19.00 -16.99
CA VAL A 286 1.63 19.49 -15.67
C VAL A 286 2.98 18.88 -15.31
N PHE A 287 3.14 17.58 -15.53
CA PHE A 287 4.38 16.85 -15.28
C PHE A 287 4.80 16.03 -16.50
N LEU A 288 6.11 16.01 -16.74
CA LEU A 288 6.77 15.08 -17.67
C LEU A 288 7.75 14.20 -16.89
N LEU A 289 7.45 12.91 -16.80
CA LEU A 289 8.26 11.92 -16.12
C LEU A 289 9.17 11.23 -17.14
N ARG A 290 10.48 11.36 -16.95
CA ARG A 290 11.44 10.58 -17.75
C ARG A 290 11.50 9.13 -17.25
N SER A 291 11.92 8.23 -18.11
CA SER A 291 12.07 6.79 -17.82
C SER A 291 12.62 6.48 -16.41
N GLY A 292 11.90 5.65 -15.67
CA GLY A 292 12.16 5.26 -14.29
C GLY A 292 11.77 6.29 -13.22
N ALA A 293 11.28 7.46 -13.61
CA ALA A 293 10.88 8.49 -12.65
C ALA A 293 9.60 8.09 -11.89
N THR A 294 9.50 8.60 -10.67
CA THR A 294 8.32 8.42 -9.80
C THR A 294 7.73 9.77 -9.43
N LEU A 295 6.43 9.94 -9.66
CA LEU A 295 5.64 11.06 -9.17
C LEU A 295 4.74 10.57 -8.04
N ARG A 296 4.83 11.17 -6.86
CA ARG A 296 4.02 10.76 -5.72
C ARG A 296 3.41 11.88 -4.90
N ASN A 297 2.28 11.59 -4.26
CA ASN A 297 1.54 12.51 -3.39
C ASN A 297 1.26 13.87 -4.08
N VAL A 298 0.62 13.81 -5.24
CA VAL A 298 0.37 14.97 -6.09
C VAL A 298 -1.11 15.10 -6.38
N ILE A 299 -1.63 16.31 -6.34
CA ILE A 299 -2.97 16.63 -6.85
C ILE A 299 -2.78 17.45 -8.13
N ILE A 300 -3.35 17.00 -9.23
CA ILE A 300 -3.42 17.73 -10.49
C ILE A 300 -4.74 18.48 -10.49
N GLY A 301 -4.65 19.81 -10.57
CA GLY A 301 -5.81 20.68 -10.51
C GLY A 301 -6.55 20.76 -11.84
N LYS A 302 -7.83 21.14 -11.79
CA LYS A 302 -8.70 21.29 -12.97
C LYS A 302 -8.19 22.21 -14.09
N ASN A 303 -7.28 23.11 -13.77
CA ASN A 303 -6.63 24.00 -14.73
C ASN A 303 -5.39 23.34 -15.35
N GLN A 304 -5.43 22.02 -15.53
CA GLN A 304 -4.48 21.27 -16.33
C GLN A 304 -4.76 21.56 -17.81
N ALA A 305 -3.72 21.88 -18.59
CA ALA A 305 -3.84 21.79 -20.05
C ALA A 305 -3.85 20.30 -20.41
N GLU A 306 -2.75 19.65 -20.10
CA GLU A 306 -2.58 18.19 -20.13
C GLU A 306 -2.21 17.69 -18.72
N GLY A 307 -2.51 16.43 -18.41
CA GLY A 307 -2.25 15.83 -17.10
C GLY A 307 -0.78 15.50 -16.85
N VAL A 308 -0.46 14.22 -16.77
CA VAL A 308 0.89 13.68 -16.53
C VAL A 308 1.35 12.87 -17.73
N HIS A 309 2.50 13.20 -18.30
CA HIS A 309 3.10 12.43 -19.38
C HIS A 309 4.28 11.59 -18.86
N CYS A 310 4.36 10.35 -19.32
CA CYS A 310 5.52 9.49 -19.12
C CYS A 310 6.25 9.26 -20.44
N ASP A 311 7.55 9.52 -20.43
CA ASP A 311 8.48 9.28 -21.54
C ASP A 311 9.40 8.09 -21.18
N GLY A 312 8.89 6.89 -21.45
CA GLY A 312 9.39 5.61 -20.96
C GLY A 312 8.60 5.11 -19.73
N PRO A 313 8.97 3.94 -19.18
CA PRO A 313 8.31 3.38 -18.00
C PRO A 313 8.39 4.35 -16.82
N CYS A 314 7.30 4.57 -16.11
CA CYS A 314 7.25 5.50 -14.97
C CYS A 314 6.39 4.95 -13.82
N ASN A 315 6.48 5.59 -12.67
CA ASN A 315 5.62 5.28 -11.52
C ASN A 315 4.80 6.51 -11.12
N LEU A 316 3.51 6.34 -10.96
CA LEU A 316 2.61 7.30 -10.34
C LEU A 316 2.05 6.66 -9.07
N GLU A 317 2.25 7.31 -7.93
CA GLU A 317 1.84 6.79 -6.63
C GLU A 317 1.01 7.85 -5.91
N PHE A 318 -0.27 7.57 -5.67
CA PHE A 318 -1.16 8.52 -4.99
C PHE A 318 -1.27 9.88 -5.72
N VAL A 319 -1.41 9.82 -7.04
CA VAL A 319 -1.66 11.00 -7.88
C VAL A 319 -3.16 11.14 -8.12
N TRP A 320 -3.71 12.30 -7.77
CA TRP A 320 -5.12 12.62 -7.93
C TRP A 320 -5.34 13.64 -9.03
N PHE A 321 -6.41 13.49 -9.81
CA PHE A 321 -6.84 14.44 -10.84
C PHE A 321 -8.22 14.96 -10.46
N GLU A 322 -8.31 16.27 -10.20
CA GLU A 322 -9.56 16.92 -9.78
C GLU A 322 -10.62 16.95 -10.88
N ASP A 323 -10.18 17.19 -12.11
CA ASP A 323 -11.03 17.33 -13.29
C ASP A 323 -10.13 17.12 -14.52
N VAL A 324 -10.36 16.03 -15.24
CA VAL A 324 -9.50 15.63 -16.36
C VAL A 324 -9.91 16.40 -17.62
N CYS A 325 -9.00 17.25 -18.11
CA CYS A 325 -9.22 18.07 -19.29
C CYS A 325 -9.30 17.24 -20.60
N GLU A 326 -8.20 16.58 -20.95
CA GLU A 326 -8.09 15.67 -22.09
C GLU A 326 -7.83 14.24 -21.58
N ASP A 327 -6.55 13.95 -21.31
CA ASP A 327 -6.08 12.71 -20.70
C ASP A 327 -5.46 13.01 -19.33
N ALA A 328 -5.70 12.15 -18.35
CA ALA A 328 -5.06 12.29 -17.04
C ALA A 328 -3.59 11.85 -17.12
N ILE A 329 -3.35 10.71 -17.78
CA ILE A 329 -2.04 10.07 -17.83
C ILE A 329 -1.78 9.58 -19.26
N THR A 330 -0.69 10.05 -19.85
CA THR A 330 -0.27 9.63 -21.20
C THR A 330 1.07 8.93 -21.14
N VAL A 331 1.07 7.65 -21.47
CA VAL A 331 2.23 6.75 -21.39
C VAL A 331 2.84 6.59 -22.78
N LYS A 332 4.06 7.08 -22.99
CA LYS A 332 4.75 7.16 -24.28
C LYS A 332 6.11 6.47 -24.20
N ASN A 333 6.58 5.94 -25.34
CA ASN A 333 7.95 5.45 -25.53
C ASN A 333 8.41 4.27 -24.66
N ASP A 334 7.53 3.67 -23.87
CA ASP A 334 7.68 2.35 -23.26
C ASP A 334 8.05 1.33 -24.37
N LYS A 335 8.88 0.34 -24.03
CA LYS A 335 9.25 -0.77 -24.90
C LYS A 335 8.66 -2.08 -24.41
N ALA A 336 8.46 -3.02 -25.33
CA ALA A 336 7.98 -4.36 -24.99
C ALA A 336 8.77 -4.98 -23.82
N GLY A 337 8.06 -5.48 -22.81
CA GLY A 337 8.63 -6.00 -21.56
C GLY A 337 8.81 -4.96 -20.45
N GLN A 338 8.73 -3.66 -20.75
CA GLN A 338 8.75 -2.60 -19.73
C GLN A 338 7.36 -2.41 -19.11
N GLN A 339 7.36 -1.82 -17.92
CA GLN A 339 6.17 -1.67 -17.09
C GLN A 339 6.08 -0.24 -16.54
N THR A 340 4.90 0.34 -16.69
CA THR A 340 4.49 1.58 -16.03
C THR A 340 3.52 1.22 -14.90
N TRP A 341 3.67 1.86 -13.74
CA TRP A 341 2.88 1.57 -12.54
C TRP A 341 2.08 2.80 -12.12
N ILE A 342 0.77 2.62 -11.94
CA ILE A 342 -0.16 3.62 -11.40
C ILE A 342 -0.78 2.98 -10.17
N VAL A 343 -0.38 3.42 -8.98
CA VAL A 343 -0.72 2.78 -7.71
C VAL A 343 -1.39 3.79 -6.77
N GLY A 344 -2.63 3.51 -6.39
CA GLY A 344 -3.44 4.43 -5.62
C GLY A 344 -3.74 5.72 -6.39
N GLY A 345 -4.36 6.70 -5.72
CA GLY A 345 -4.79 7.92 -6.38
C GLY A 345 -6.16 7.78 -7.05
N GLY A 346 -6.52 8.75 -7.87
CA GLY A 346 -7.79 8.71 -8.59
C GLY A 346 -8.01 9.85 -9.56
N ALA A 347 -9.04 9.74 -10.39
CA ALA A 347 -9.42 10.76 -11.37
C ALA A 347 -10.92 10.97 -11.42
N TYR A 348 -11.32 12.23 -11.60
CA TYR A 348 -12.71 12.64 -11.79
C TYR A 348 -12.90 13.28 -13.17
N HIS A 349 -14.11 13.14 -13.71
CA HIS A 349 -14.60 13.91 -14.86
C HIS A 349 -13.80 13.74 -16.17
N ALA A 350 -13.25 12.54 -16.41
CA ALA A 350 -12.53 12.22 -17.64
C ALA A 350 -13.48 11.86 -18.79
N SER A 351 -13.89 12.86 -19.57
CA SER A 351 -14.92 12.69 -20.62
C SER A 351 -14.64 11.56 -21.62
N ASP A 352 -13.39 11.38 -22.06
CA ASP A 352 -12.98 10.30 -22.97
C ASP A 352 -12.20 9.18 -22.26
N LYS A 353 -11.00 9.48 -21.76
CA LYS A 353 -10.08 8.48 -21.20
C LYS A 353 -9.22 9.05 -20.08
N VAL A 354 -8.92 8.20 -19.10
CA VAL A 354 -8.01 8.55 -17.98
C VAL A 354 -6.58 8.24 -18.37
N VAL A 355 -6.32 7.00 -18.82
CA VAL A 355 -4.97 6.54 -19.19
C VAL A 355 -4.91 6.25 -20.69
N GLN A 356 -4.08 7.00 -21.40
CA GLN A 356 -3.74 6.78 -22.80
C GLN A 356 -2.38 6.10 -22.93
N HIS A 357 -2.34 4.89 -23.51
CA HIS A 357 -1.12 4.11 -23.66
C HIS A 357 -0.67 4.13 -25.13
N ASN A 358 0.27 5.02 -25.43
CA ASN A 358 0.89 5.20 -26.75
C ASN A 358 2.17 4.38 -26.89
N GLY A 359 2.92 4.17 -25.79
CA GLY A 359 4.11 3.31 -25.72
C GLY A 359 3.82 1.82 -25.93
N CYS A 360 4.85 0.99 -25.89
CA CYS A 360 4.74 -0.47 -25.95
C CYS A 360 5.08 -1.08 -24.60
N GLY A 361 4.32 -2.04 -24.10
CA GLY A 361 4.63 -2.65 -22.81
C GLY A 361 3.39 -2.92 -21.98
N THR A 362 3.51 -2.80 -20.67
CA THR A 362 2.42 -3.06 -19.72
C THR A 362 2.16 -1.85 -18.85
N VAL A 363 0.90 -1.43 -18.74
CA VAL A 363 0.47 -0.47 -17.74
C VAL A 363 -0.26 -1.23 -16.63
N ASN A 364 0.20 -1.05 -15.39
CA ASN A 364 -0.41 -1.63 -14.21
C ASN A 364 -1.18 -0.53 -13.45
N ILE A 365 -2.48 -0.72 -13.24
CA ILE A 365 -3.37 0.21 -12.54
C ILE A 365 -3.90 -0.49 -11.29
N ILE A 366 -3.40 -0.10 -10.13
CA ILE A 366 -3.60 -0.80 -8.87
C ILE A 366 -4.28 0.12 -7.86
N ASN A 367 -5.41 -0.30 -7.30
CA ASN A 367 -6.15 0.43 -6.25
C ASN A 367 -6.49 1.89 -6.60
N PHE A 368 -6.74 2.17 -7.89
CA PHE A 368 -7.06 3.49 -8.40
C PHE A 368 -8.58 3.77 -8.30
N TYR A 369 -8.95 4.99 -7.93
CA TYR A 369 -10.35 5.42 -7.94
C TYR A 369 -10.67 6.19 -9.23
N VAL A 370 -11.79 5.91 -9.86
CA VAL A 370 -12.25 6.70 -11.01
C VAL A 370 -13.75 6.95 -10.96
N GLU A 371 -14.17 8.18 -11.22
CA GLU A 371 -15.58 8.56 -11.26
C GLU A 371 -15.85 9.53 -12.42
N ASP A 372 -17.02 9.40 -13.04
CA ASP A 372 -17.46 10.20 -14.18
C ASP A 372 -16.45 10.14 -15.35
N TYR A 373 -16.28 8.94 -15.92
CA TYR A 373 -15.21 8.67 -16.89
C TYR A 373 -15.69 7.93 -18.15
N GLY A 374 -15.08 8.20 -19.30
CA GLY A 374 -15.35 7.45 -20.52
C GLY A 374 -14.68 6.07 -20.53
N LYS A 375 -13.36 6.03 -20.30
CA LYS A 375 -12.53 4.81 -20.27
C LYS A 375 -11.42 4.97 -19.25
N LEU A 376 -11.19 3.98 -18.38
CA LEU A 376 -10.05 4.07 -17.46
C LEU A 376 -8.72 3.90 -18.22
N TYR A 377 -8.64 2.90 -19.09
CA TYR A 377 -7.45 2.63 -19.91
C TYR A 377 -7.82 2.49 -21.38
N ARG A 378 -7.01 3.11 -22.26
CA ARG A 378 -7.09 2.94 -23.71
C ARG A 378 -5.71 2.66 -24.30
N SER A 379 -5.59 1.53 -24.98
CA SER A 379 -4.47 1.23 -25.87
C SER A 379 -4.58 2.05 -27.16
N CYS A 380 -3.52 2.73 -27.57
CA CYS A 380 -3.54 3.57 -28.77
C CYS A 380 -3.83 2.75 -30.04
N GLY A 381 -5.00 2.98 -30.64
CA GLY A 381 -5.43 2.25 -31.83
C GLY A 381 -5.05 2.91 -33.16
N ASN A 382 -4.53 4.14 -33.14
CA ASN A 382 -4.27 4.96 -34.33
C ASN A 382 -2.85 5.59 -34.38
N CYS A 383 -1.99 5.23 -33.43
CA CYS A 383 -0.58 5.59 -33.41
C CYS A 383 0.12 5.24 -34.72
N SER A 384 1.09 6.07 -35.12
CA SER A 384 1.88 5.92 -36.34
C SER A 384 2.68 4.61 -36.38
N SER A 385 3.15 4.17 -35.20
CA SER A 385 3.70 2.84 -34.98
C SER A 385 2.80 2.07 -34.02
N GLN A 386 2.55 0.81 -34.36
CA GLN A 386 1.69 -0.08 -33.58
C GLN A 386 2.50 -1.23 -33.01
N CYS A 387 2.13 -1.62 -31.79
CA CYS A 387 2.74 -2.70 -31.05
C CYS A 387 1.72 -3.29 -30.09
N LYS A 388 2.00 -4.52 -29.66
CA LYS A 388 1.22 -5.17 -28.60
C LYS A 388 1.37 -4.41 -27.30
N ARG A 389 0.24 -4.08 -26.66
CA ARG A 389 0.15 -3.46 -25.34
C ARG A 389 -0.60 -4.38 -24.38
N ASN A 390 -0.26 -4.26 -23.10
CA ASN A 390 -0.93 -4.99 -22.05
C ASN A 390 -1.40 -4.02 -20.97
N VAL A 391 -2.53 -4.33 -20.35
CA VAL A 391 -2.98 -3.65 -19.14
C VAL A 391 -3.32 -4.66 -18.06
N TYR A 392 -2.89 -4.37 -16.84
CA TYR A 392 -3.26 -5.10 -15.64
C TYR A 392 -3.98 -4.14 -14.70
N ILE A 393 -5.24 -4.42 -14.39
CA ILE A 393 -6.10 -3.59 -13.56
C ILE A 393 -6.53 -4.41 -12.35
N GLU A 394 -6.17 -3.94 -11.15
CA GLU A 394 -6.49 -4.64 -9.91
C GLU A 394 -6.95 -3.70 -8.81
N GLY A 395 -7.96 -4.11 -8.04
CA GLY A 395 -8.40 -3.38 -6.85
C GLY A 395 -9.09 -2.04 -7.14
N VAL A 396 -9.33 -1.70 -8.40
CA VAL A 396 -9.92 -0.43 -8.83
C VAL A 396 -11.38 -0.32 -8.39
N ILE A 397 -11.79 0.90 -8.00
CA ILE A 397 -13.19 1.28 -7.87
C ILE A 397 -13.49 2.29 -8.97
N ALA A 398 -14.46 1.96 -9.82
CA ALA A 398 -14.88 2.78 -10.93
C ALA A 398 -16.38 3.05 -10.84
N LYS A 399 -16.79 4.32 -10.96
CA LYS A 399 -18.20 4.72 -10.87
C LYS A 399 -18.60 5.65 -11.99
N ASN A 400 -19.87 5.61 -12.36
CA ASN A 400 -20.51 6.49 -13.33
C ASN A 400 -19.73 6.60 -14.63
N GLY A 401 -19.22 5.49 -15.16
CA GLY A 401 -18.39 5.54 -16.35
C GLY A 401 -18.55 4.39 -17.32
N GLY A 402 -17.73 4.43 -18.36
CA GLY A 402 -17.69 3.41 -19.41
C GLY A 402 -16.79 2.23 -19.03
N VAL A 403 -15.97 1.78 -19.98
CA VAL A 403 -15.19 0.55 -19.82
C VAL A 403 -13.91 0.78 -19.00
N LEU A 404 -13.45 -0.24 -18.27
CA LEU A 404 -12.14 -0.18 -17.61
C LEU A 404 -11.01 -0.28 -18.63
N ALA A 405 -11.13 -1.15 -19.63
CA ALA A 405 -10.07 -1.35 -20.63
C ALA A 405 -10.59 -1.32 -22.07
N GLY A 406 -9.98 -0.50 -22.91
CA GLY A 406 -10.13 -0.50 -24.36
C GLY A 406 -8.87 -1.01 -25.07
N ILE A 407 -8.91 -2.25 -25.58
CA ILE A 407 -7.76 -2.93 -26.19
C ILE A 407 -7.94 -3.12 -27.71
N ASN A 408 -6.86 -3.17 -28.48
CA ASN A 408 -6.91 -3.45 -29.92
C ASN A 408 -6.61 -4.93 -30.20
N SER A 409 -7.64 -5.71 -30.52
CA SER A 409 -7.52 -7.18 -30.64
C SER A 409 -6.63 -7.60 -31.81
N ASN A 410 -6.64 -6.82 -32.91
CA ASN A 410 -5.82 -7.07 -34.09
C ASN A 410 -4.32 -6.85 -33.89
N TYR A 411 -3.91 -6.14 -32.83
CA TYR A 411 -2.51 -5.99 -32.44
C TYR A 411 -2.09 -6.96 -31.32
N GLY A 412 -3.00 -7.84 -30.89
CA GLY A 412 -2.75 -8.83 -29.85
C GLY A 412 -2.68 -8.24 -28.45
N ASP A 413 -3.29 -7.08 -28.23
CA ASP A 413 -3.36 -6.44 -26.93
C ASP A 413 -4.05 -7.34 -25.91
N THR A 414 -3.67 -7.22 -24.63
CA THR A 414 -4.30 -7.98 -23.55
C THR A 414 -4.73 -7.08 -22.40
N ALA A 415 -5.82 -7.46 -21.74
CA ALA A 415 -6.28 -6.84 -20.52
C ALA A 415 -6.52 -7.91 -19.45
N THR A 416 -5.99 -7.70 -18.26
CA THR A 416 -6.32 -8.47 -17.06
C THR A 416 -7.04 -7.55 -16.09
N ILE A 417 -8.24 -7.92 -15.65
CA ILE A 417 -9.04 -7.14 -14.69
C ILE A 417 -9.37 -8.06 -13.52
N LYS A 418 -8.92 -7.72 -12.31
CA LYS A 418 -9.10 -8.52 -11.09
C LYS A 418 -9.57 -7.67 -9.93
N ASN A 419 -10.43 -8.21 -9.07
CA ASN A 419 -10.80 -7.55 -7.81
C ASN A 419 -11.26 -6.09 -7.99
N CYS A 420 -11.93 -5.76 -9.10
CA CYS A 420 -12.40 -4.40 -9.39
C CYS A 420 -13.90 -4.29 -9.12
N CYS A 421 -14.34 -3.15 -8.59
CA CYS A 421 -15.74 -2.79 -8.47
C CYS A 421 -16.07 -1.72 -9.49
N TYR A 422 -17.05 -1.97 -10.34
CA TYR A 422 -17.48 -1.06 -11.41
C TYR A 422 -18.96 -1.26 -11.70
N ASP A 423 -19.60 -0.22 -12.22
CA ASP A 423 -21.03 -0.18 -12.55
C ASP A 423 -21.33 -0.32 -14.05
N THR A 424 -20.29 -0.37 -14.89
CA THR A 424 -20.44 -0.65 -16.33
C THR A 424 -20.90 -2.08 -16.60
N ALA A 425 -21.75 -2.25 -17.62
CA ALA A 425 -22.19 -3.57 -18.09
C ALA A 425 -21.04 -4.40 -18.71
N HIS A 426 -20.00 -3.73 -19.21
CA HIS A 426 -18.85 -4.37 -19.83
C HIS A 426 -17.56 -3.69 -19.38
N SER A 427 -16.71 -4.44 -18.68
CA SER A 427 -15.44 -3.92 -18.18
C SER A 427 -14.37 -3.78 -19.26
N CYS A 428 -14.47 -4.50 -20.38
CA CYS A 428 -13.46 -4.51 -21.42
C CYS A 428 -14.07 -4.51 -22.82
N GLN A 429 -13.65 -3.55 -23.65
CA GLN A 429 -14.04 -3.37 -25.04
C GLN A 429 -12.85 -3.67 -25.96
N MET A 430 -13.06 -4.52 -26.95
CA MET A 430 -12.12 -4.70 -28.04
C MET A 430 -12.40 -3.69 -29.15
N PHE A 431 -11.33 -3.24 -29.79
CA PHE A 431 -11.32 -2.42 -30.97
C PHE A 431 -10.49 -3.09 -32.06
N THR A 432 -10.76 -2.74 -33.31
CA THR A 432 -9.85 -2.97 -34.43
C THR A 432 -9.10 -1.67 -34.67
N GLY A 433 -7.85 -1.63 -34.21
CA GLY A 433 -6.96 -0.51 -34.46
C GLY A 433 -6.58 -0.43 -35.94
N CYS A 434 -6.15 0.75 -36.36
CA CYS A 434 -5.80 1.04 -37.74
C CYS A 434 -4.63 2.04 -37.74
N ASN A 435 -3.64 1.91 -38.63
CA ASN A 435 -2.48 2.81 -38.59
C ASN A 435 -2.85 4.19 -39.15
N ASN A 436 -2.21 5.26 -38.63
CA ASN A 436 -2.20 6.62 -39.18
C ASN A 436 -3.55 7.37 -39.15
N GLY A 437 -3.99 7.80 -37.96
CA GLY A 437 -4.98 8.89 -37.80
C GLY A 437 -6.43 8.55 -38.15
N CYS A 438 -6.73 7.27 -38.39
CA CYS A 438 -8.10 6.76 -38.49
C CYS A 438 -8.70 6.51 -37.10
N GLU A 439 -10.02 6.41 -37.02
CA GLU A 439 -10.72 6.10 -35.78
C GLU A 439 -10.91 4.58 -35.61
N PRO A 440 -10.38 3.95 -34.55
CA PRO A 440 -10.51 2.52 -34.33
C PRO A 440 -11.98 2.08 -34.16
N ALA A 441 -12.42 1.11 -34.94
CA ALA A 441 -13.78 0.59 -34.86
C ALA A 441 -13.96 -0.36 -33.67
N LYS A 442 -15.12 -0.33 -33.00
CA LYS A 442 -15.48 -1.31 -31.95
C LYS A 442 -15.59 -2.71 -32.55
N ALA A 443 -15.00 -3.69 -31.88
CA ALA A 443 -14.89 -5.09 -32.33
C ALA A 443 -15.49 -6.10 -31.32
N GLY A 444 -16.47 -5.65 -30.52
CA GLY A 444 -17.10 -6.46 -29.48
C GLY A 444 -16.42 -6.35 -28.11
N TYR A 445 -16.94 -7.08 -27.13
CA TYR A 445 -16.45 -7.05 -25.75
C TYR A 445 -15.51 -8.22 -25.46
N CYS A 446 -14.57 -8.03 -24.55
CA CYS A 446 -13.65 -9.10 -24.14
C CYS A 446 -14.45 -10.23 -23.49
N SER A 447 -14.15 -11.49 -23.83
CA SER A 447 -14.93 -12.65 -23.42
C SER A 447 -14.65 -13.15 -22.00
N GLY A 448 -13.69 -12.54 -21.30
CA GLY A 448 -13.15 -13.02 -20.02
C GLY A 448 -12.05 -14.05 -20.21
#